data_AF-A0ABD1C509-F1
#
_entry.id   AF-A0ABD1C509-F1
#
_cell.length_a   1.000
_cell.length_b   1.000
_cell.length_c   1.000
_cell.angle_alpha   90.00
_cell.angle_beta   90.00
_cell.angle_gamma   90.00
#
_symmetry.space_group_name_H-M   'P 1'
#
loop_
_entity.id
_entity.type
_entity.pdbx_description
1 polymer ?
#
loop_
_entity_poly.entity_id
_entity_poly.type
_entity_poly.pdbx_seq_one_letter_code
_entity_poly.pdbx_strand_id
1 'polypeptide(L)'
;MGISSDEEDEISESEIDDYSETPYLLLQSGKYKVKVNGMLRCPFCSGKKKQDYKYKELIAHASGVSKGSANRSALQKANHLALAKFLENELAGYAEPVPRPPVTQLNESEPKPGDVFVFPWMGIVVNPLKESDDNKDVLLDSAYWLNRLSRFKPVEVNAFWVEQDSIVGVIATFDSDWGGFASATELEKEFENEGCSKKEWTERREDSESKAYGWCARAEDYNSAGPIGQYLSDVGKLRTVSDISQEKEQDRNIVLDKLSNIIAMTNEDLSKVQYSYNKTAMSLQKVLEEKKKLARSLCRRNKEDAADVASEYPEDPS
;
A
#
# COMPACT_ATOMS: atom_id res chain seq x y z
N MET A 1 34.71 9.39 -58.48
CA MET A 1 34.89 7.94 -58.21
C MET A 1 35.48 7.87 -56.80
N GLY A 2 34.86 7.34 -55.75
CA GLY A 2 33.76 6.39 -55.62
C GLY A 2 34.19 5.33 -54.61
N ILE A 3 33.79 5.49 -53.34
CA ILE A 3 33.79 4.48 -52.25
C ILE A 3 32.59 4.93 -51.39
N SER A 4 31.35 4.47 -51.55
CA SER A 4 30.73 3.14 -51.53
C SER A 4 30.75 2.46 -50.15
N SER A 5 29.53 2.38 -49.58
CA SER A 5 29.03 1.44 -48.56
C SER A 5 28.97 1.90 -47.11
N ASP A 6 28.17 2.93 -46.82
CA ASP A 6 27.40 2.97 -45.57
C ASP A 6 26.07 2.22 -45.84
N GLU A 7 26.04 0.95 -45.48
CA GLU A 7 24.79 0.24 -45.28
C GLU A 7 24.23 0.70 -43.93
N GLU A 8 23.30 1.66 -43.95
CA GLU A 8 22.41 1.88 -42.81
C GLU A 8 21.44 0.69 -42.79
N ASP A 9 21.73 -0.31 -41.95
CA ASP A 9 20.79 -1.40 -41.68
C ASP A 9 19.41 -0.81 -41.35
N GLU A 10 18.41 -1.07 -42.20
CA GLU A 10 17.02 -0.69 -41.94
C GLU A 10 16.51 -1.50 -40.75
N ILE A 11 16.70 -0.95 -39.54
CA ILE A 11 16.21 -1.56 -38.30
C ILE A 11 14.70 -1.76 -38.40
N SER A 12 14.26 -3.02 -38.32
CA SER A 12 12.85 -3.41 -38.38
C SER A 12 12.12 -3.02 -37.09
N GLU A 13 10.80 -2.77 -37.17
CA GLU A 13 9.98 -2.53 -35.97
C GLU A 13 10.00 -3.71 -34.98
N SER A 14 10.30 -4.92 -35.45
CA SER A 14 10.44 -6.12 -34.61
C SER A 14 11.70 -6.15 -33.74
N GLU A 15 12.72 -5.35 -34.06
CA GLU A 15 14.02 -5.36 -33.38
C GLU A 15 14.17 -4.18 -32.40
N ILE A 16 13.16 -3.30 -32.32
CA ILE A 16 13.19 -2.09 -31.49
C ILE A 16 13.50 -2.38 -30.02
N ASP A 17 13.07 -3.54 -29.49
CA ASP A 17 13.36 -3.92 -28.11
C ASP A 17 14.84 -4.28 -27.92
N ASP A 18 15.43 -5.08 -28.81
CA ASP A 18 16.85 -5.46 -28.78
C ASP A 18 17.76 -4.23 -28.96
N TYR A 19 17.41 -3.34 -29.89
CA TYR A 19 18.14 -2.08 -30.11
C TYR A 19 17.96 -1.08 -28.96
N SER A 20 16.99 -1.28 -28.05
CA SER A 20 16.82 -0.41 -26.87
C SER A 20 17.83 -0.72 -25.77
N GLU A 21 18.46 -1.90 -25.76
CA GLU A 21 19.39 -2.31 -24.70
C GLU A 21 20.68 -1.49 -24.69
N THR A 22 21.23 -1.19 -25.87
CA THR A 22 22.44 -0.36 -25.99
C THR A 22 22.25 1.07 -25.43
N PRO A 23 21.25 1.86 -25.86
CA PRO A 23 21.00 3.17 -25.28
C PRO A 23 20.61 3.11 -23.80
N TYR A 24 19.96 2.03 -23.33
CA TYR A 24 19.68 1.81 -21.91
C TYR A 24 20.97 1.71 -21.07
N LEU A 25 21.95 0.92 -21.51
CA LEU A 25 23.26 0.83 -20.85
C LEU A 25 24.04 2.15 -20.88
N LEU A 26 23.88 2.94 -21.94
CA LEU A 26 24.49 4.28 -22.03
C LEU A 26 23.83 5.31 -21.11
N LEU A 27 22.54 5.16 -20.79
CA LEU A 27 21.85 5.93 -19.76
C LEU A 27 22.32 5.51 -18.36
N GLN A 28 22.44 4.21 -18.08
CA GLN A 28 22.94 3.68 -16.81
C GLN A 28 24.39 4.09 -16.50
N SER A 29 25.26 4.06 -17.52
CA SER A 29 26.66 4.49 -17.37
C SER A 29 26.82 6.02 -17.26
N GLY A 30 25.73 6.79 -17.37
CA GLY A 30 25.74 8.25 -17.28
C GLY A 30 26.33 8.95 -18.51
N LYS A 31 26.59 8.22 -19.60
CA LYS A 31 27.03 8.80 -20.89
C LYS A 31 25.93 9.68 -21.46
N TYR A 32 24.67 9.25 -21.35
CA TYR A 32 23.50 10.08 -21.61
C TYR A 32 22.94 10.62 -20.29
N LYS A 33 23.01 11.95 -20.12
CA LYS A 33 22.54 12.62 -18.90
C LYS A 33 21.05 12.95 -19.00
N VAL A 34 20.23 12.23 -18.24
CA VAL A 34 18.80 12.50 -18.10
C VAL A 34 18.54 13.64 -17.11
N LYS A 35 19.38 13.78 -16.07
CA LYS A 35 19.29 14.87 -15.08
C LYS A 35 20.42 15.86 -15.29
N VAL A 36 20.06 17.11 -15.62
CA VAL A 36 21.01 18.21 -15.81
C VAL A 36 20.57 19.37 -14.92
N ASN A 37 21.42 19.80 -13.99
CA ASN A 37 21.14 20.88 -13.04
C ASN A 37 19.83 20.69 -12.24
N GLY A 38 19.52 19.46 -11.85
CA GLY A 38 18.30 19.15 -11.09
C GLY A 38 17.04 18.94 -11.94
N MET A 39 17.08 19.27 -13.24
CA MET A 39 15.93 19.13 -14.15
C MET A 39 16.05 17.88 -15.01
N LEU A 40 14.91 17.22 -15.25
CA LEU A 40 14.84 16.03 -16.10
C LEU A 40 14.67 16.43 -17.56
N ARG A 41 15.49 15.84 -18.44
CA ARG A 41 15.53 16.10 -19.88
C ARG A 41 15.58 14.79 -20.66
N CYS A 42 15.03 14.80 -21.88
CA CYS A 42 15.22 13.71 -22.82
C CYS A 42 16.56 13.89 -23.56
N PRO A 43 17.55 13.01 -23.38
CA PRO A 43 18.87 13.13 -24.03
C PRO A 43 18.83 12.88 -25.55
N PHE A 44 17.72 12.34 -26.06
CA PHE A 44 17.54 11.98 -27.47
C PHE A 44 16.74 13.01 -28.28
N CYS A 45 16.31 14.11 -27.64
CA CYS A 45 15.48 15.15 -28.25
C CYS A 45 16.13 16.55 -28.22
N SER A 46 17.44 16.60 -28.42
CA SER A 46 18.24 17.83 -28.49
C SER A 46 17.66 18.82 -29.52
N GLY A 47 17.17 19.98 -29.09
CA GLY A 47 16.75 21.08 -29.98
C GLY A 47 15.25 21.46 -30.01
N LYS A 48 14.39 20.85 -29.19
CA LYS A 48 12.96 21.23 -29.10
C LYS A 48 12.67 22.24 -27.98
N LYS A 49 11.58 23.02 -28.13
CA LYS A 49 11.19 24.17 -27.29
C LYS A 49 10.90 23.88 -25.81
N LYS A 50 10.61 22.63 -25.41
CA LYS A 50 10.45 22.21 -24.00
C LYS A 50 11.48 21.14 -23.70
N GLN A 51 12.47 21.46 -22.87
CA GLN A 51 13.51 20.50 -22.48
C GLN A 51 13.44 20.12 -21.00
N ASP A 52 12.69 20.86 -20.20
CA ASP A 52 12.55 20.61 -18.77
C ASP A 52 11.21 19.92 -18.51
N TYR A 53 11.29 18.69 -18.02
CA TYR A 53 10.15 17.84 -17.76
C TYR A 53 10.01 17.55 -16.26
N LYS A 54 8.77 17.44 -15.79
CA LYS A 54 8.48 16.67 -14.56
C LYS A 54 8.58 15.18 -14.85
N TYR A 55 8.80 14.34 -13.82
CA TYR A 55 8.95 12.89 -13.99
C TYR A 55 7.80 12.26 -14.82
N LYS A 56 6.54 12.54 -14.45
CA LYS A 56 5.34 12.05 -15.15
C LYS A 56 5.23 12.56 -16.60
N GLU A 57 5.76 13.74 -16.89
CA GLU A 57 5.76 14.29 -18.25
C GLU A 57 6.87 13.65 -19.11
N LEU A 58 8.04 13.38 -18.51
CA LEU A 58 9.16 12.78 -19.24
C LEU A 58 8.87 11.31 -19.59
N ILE A 59 8.31 10.54 -18.65
CA ILE A 59 7.91 9.16 -18.90
C ILE A 59 6.81 9.08 -19.96
N ALA A 60 5.80 9.95 -19.90
CA ALA A 60 4.75 10.03 -20.93
C ALA A 60 5.33 10.42 -22.31
N HIS A 61 6.30 11.33 -22.33
CA HIS A 61 7.02 11.70 -23.54
C HIS A 61 7.81 10.50 -24.12
N ALA A 62 8.62 9.82 -23.30
CA ALA A 62 9.43 8.68 -23.73
C ALA A 62 8.56 7.54 -24.26
N SER A 63 7.53 7.15 -23.51
CA SER A 63 6.59 6.08 -23.89
C SER A 63 5.71 6.45 -25.10
N GLY A 64 5.34 7.73 -25.24
CA GLY A 64 4.60 8.21 -26.41
C GLY A 64 5.45 8.30 -27.68
N VAL A 65 6.77 8.46 -27.53
CA VAL A 65 7.69 8.46 -28.68
C VAL A 65 8.00 7.05 -29.14
N SER A 66 8.25 6.12 -28.21
CA SER A 66 8.53 4.71 -28.54
C SER A 66 7.35 4.01 -29.23
N LYS A 67 6.11 4.32 -28.82
CA LYS A 67 4.87 3.75 -29.39
C LYS A 67 4.24 4.58 -30.50
N GLY A 68 4.90 5.66 -30.93
CA GLY A 68 4.33 6.64 -31.86
C GLY A 68 4.34 6.22 -33.33
N SER A 69 3.85 7.13 -34.18
CA SER A 69 3.66 6.97 -35.63
C SER A 69 4.82 6.27 -36.37
N ALA A 70 4.46 5.50 -37.42
CA ALA A 70 5.37 4.84 -38.37
C ALA A 70 6.35 5.79 -39.07
N ASN A 71 6.09 7.11 -39.07
CA ASN A 71 6.99 8.10 -39.66
C ASN A 71 8.25 8.39 -38.82
N ARG A 72 8.42 7.73 -37.67
CA ARG A 72 9.61 7.85 -36.81
C ARG A 72 10.52 6.66 -37.01
N SER A 73 11.82 6.90 -37.12
CA SER A 73 12.80 5.82 -37.31
C SER A 73 12.79 4.83 -36.15
N ALA A 74 13.04 3.56 -36.44
CA ALA A 74 13.12 2.51 -35.43
C ALA A 74 14.20 2.82 -34.38
N LEU A 75 15.34 3.41 -34.78
CA LEU A 75 16.36 3.90 -33.87
C LEU A 75 15.83 4.96 -32.89
N GLN A 76 15.00 5.89 -33.36
CA GLN A 76 14.39 6.90 -32.49
C GLN A 76 13.40 6.25 -31.51
N LYS A 77 12.61 5.27 -31.96
CA LYS A 77 11.68 4.52 -31.10
C LYS A 77 12.44 3.72 -30.02
N ALA A 78 13.53 3.03 -30.39
CA ALA A 78 14.38 2.25 -29.50
C ALA A 78 15.05 3.11 -28.42
N ASN A 79 15.60 4.27 -28.79
CA ASN A 79 16.19 5.21 -27.83
C ASN A 79 15.18 5.71 -26.79
N HIS A 80 13.94 6.00 -27.21
CA HIS A 80 12.90 6.47 -26.29
C HIS A 80 12.29 5.33 -25.46
N LEU A 81 12.30 4.09 -25.98
CA LEU A 81 11.96 2.91 -25.21
C LEU A 81 12.99 2.69 -24.09
N ALA A 82 14.28 2.81 -24.40
CA ALA A 82 15.38 2.79 -23.43
C ALA A 82 15.19 3.84 -22.33
N LEU A 83 14.81 5.07 -22.71
CA LEU A 83 14.55 6.14 -21.75
C LEU A 83 13.36 5.84 -20.83
N ALA A 84 12.28 5.27 -21.37
CA ALA A 84 11.11 4.88 -20.58
C ALA A 84 11.47 3.79 -19.56
N LYS A 85 12.14 2.71 -20.01
CA LYS A 85 12.66 1.64 -19.14
C LYS A 85 13.56 2.21 -18.04
N PHE A 86 14.46 3.14 -18.39
CA PHE A 86 15.38 3.76 -17.43
C PHE A 86 14.65 4.63 -16.40
N LEU A 87 13.62 5.37 -16.80
CA LEU A 87 12.82 6.17 -15.88
C LEU A 87 12.04 5.29 -14.90
N GLU A 88 11.43 4.21 -15.40
CA GLU A 88 10.65 3.25 -14.61
C GLU A 88 11.53 2.44 -13.64
N ASN A 89 12.73 2.05 -14.04
CA ASN A 89 13.59 1.19 -13.22
C ASN A 89 14.47 1.97 -12.25
N GLU A 90 15.09 3.06 -12.71
CA GLU A 90 16.19 3.72 -11.99
C GLU A 90 15.79 5.09 -11.41
N LEU A 91 14.68 5.68 -11.86
CA LEU A 91 14.20 7.01 -11.44
C LEU A 91 12.77 7.01 -10.88
N ALA A 92 12.17 5.84 -10.62
CA ALA A 92 10.81 5.73 -10.07
C ALA A 92 10.60 6.49 -8.75
N GLY A 93 11.65 6.66 -7.94
CA GLY A 93 11.61 7.45 -6.71
C GLY A 93 11.37 8.96 -6.90
N TYR A 94 11.44 9.47 -8.15
CA TYR A 94 11.11 10.86 -8.49
C TYR A 94 9.64 11.06 -8.89
N ALA A 95 8.81 10.00 -8.82
CA ALA A 95 7.37 10.15 -8.96
C ALA A 95 6.82 10.95 -7.76
N GLU A 96 6.25 12.14 -8.03
CA GLU A 96 5.54 12.87 -6.98
C GLU A 96 4.44 11.98 -6.38
N PRO A 97 4.31 11.94 -5.03
CA PRO A 97 3.16 11.32 -4.38
C PRO A 97 1.89 11.92 -4.98
N VAL A 98 0.90 11.07 -5.26
CA VAL A 98 -0.41 11.53 -5.74
C VAL A 98 -0.95 12.56 -4.71
N PRO A 99 -1.31 13.78 -5.12
CA PRO A 99 -1.92 14.74 -4.21
C PRO A 99 -3.20 14.11 -3.66
N ARG A 100 -3.27 13.93 -2.34
CA ARG A 100 -4.53 13.60 -1.69
C ARG A 100 -5.49 14.76 -1.98
N PRO A 101 -6.75 14.50 -2.33
CA PRO A 101 -7.74 15.56 -2.44
C PRO A 101 -7.78 16.34 -1.12
N PRO A 102 -7.97 17.67 -1.16
CA PRO A 102 -8.04 18.48 0.04
C PRO A 102 -9.15 17.91 0.93
N VAL A 103 -8.79 17.52 2.14
CA VAL A 103 -9.76 17.23 3.20
C VAL A 103 -10.46 18.56 3.47
N THR A 104 -11.71 18.66 3.03
CA THR A 104 -12.58 19.75 3.41
C THR A 104 -12.64 19.73 4.93
N GLN A 105 -11.98 20.68 5.60
CA GLN A 105 -12.23 20.94 7.00
C GLN A 105 -13.67 21.47 7.08
N LEU A 106 -14.61 20.56 7.27
CA LEU A 106 -15.95 20.89 7.71
C LEU A 106 -15.77 21.58 9.06
N ASN A 107 -16.16 22.84 9.12
CA ASN A 107 -16.27 23.58 10.38
C ASN A 107 -17.01 22.68 11.37
N GLU A 108 -16.31 22.22 12.41
CA GLU A 108 -16.87 21.42 13.48
C GLU A 108 -17.85 22.31 14.26
N SER A 109 -19.11 22.35 13.81
CA SER A 109 -20.21 22.53 14.73
C SER A 109 -20.11 21.43 15.77
N GLU A 110 -20.30 21.74 17.05
CA GLU A 110 -20.31 20.73 18.12
C GLU A 110 -21.10 19.50 17.65
N PRO A 111 -20.51 18.29 17.77
CA PRO A 111 -21.15 17.08 17.30
C PRO A 111 -22.49 16.95 18.00
N LYS A 112 -23.55 16.72 17.22
CA LYS A 112 -24.88 16.52 17.79
C LYS A 112 -24.78 15.33 18.76
N PRO A 113 -25.47 15.35 19.91
CA PRO A 113 -25.44 14.25 20.87
C PRO A 113 -25.73 12.87 20.26
N GLY A 114 -26.54 12.82 19.18
CA GLY A 114 -26.84 11.60 18.43
C GLY A 114 -25.72 11.08 17.54
N ASP A 115 -24.72 11.89 17.19
CA ASP A 115 -23.58 11.54 16.35
C ASP A 115 -22.36 11.06 17.16
N VAL A 116 -22.50 11.05 18.50
CA VAL A 116 -21.49 10.59 19.45
C VAL A 116 -21.90 9.24 20.03
N PHE A 117 -21.05 8.24 19.84
CA PHE A 117 -21.27 6.86 20.25
C PHE A 117 -20.35 6.49 21.41
N VAL A 118 -20.75 5.47 22.17
CA VAL A 118 -19.84 4.77 23.08
C VAL A 118 -18.97 3.81 22.27
N PHE A 119 -17.66 3.88 22.50
CA PHE A 119 -16.65 3.06 21.84
C PHE A 119 -15.84 2.25 22.86
N PRO A 120 -15.58 0.94 22.65
CA PRO A 120 -16.04 0.08 21.54
C PRO A 120 -17.56 0.08 21.38
N TRP A 121 -18.07 -0.24 20.19
CA TRP A 121 -19.50 -0.13 19.91
C TRP A 121 -20.29 -1.00 20.89
N MET A 122 -21.29 -0.42 21.55
CA MET A 122 -22.09 -1.10 22.56
C MET A 122 -23.59 -0.99 22.25
N GLY A 123 -24.32 -2.09 22.42
CA GLY A 123 -25.77 -2.13 22.40
C GLY A 123 -26.31 -2.24 23.82
N ILE A 124 -27.38 -1.50 24.12
CA ILE A 124 -28.09 -1.58 25.38
C ILE A 124 -29.39 -2.32 25.12
N VAL A 125 -29.70 -3.30 25.98
CA VAL A 125 -31.00 -3.95 26.02
C VAL A 125 -31.52 -3.87 27.45
N VAL A 126 -32.74 -3.37 27.63
CA VAL A 126 -33.44 -3.31 28.93
C VAL A 126 -34.67 -4.21 28.88
N ASN A 127 -34.80 -5.05 29.89
CA ASN A 127 -35.86 -6.04 29.99
C ASN A 127 -36.64 -5.83 31.29
N PRO A 128 -37.85 -5.23 31.24
CA PRO A 128 -38.72 -5.08 32.41
C PRO A 128 -39.35 -6.42 32.80
N LEU A 129 -39.39 -6.72 34.09
CA LEU A 129 -39.89 -7.97 34.66
C LEU A 129 -41.25 -7.79 35.31
N LYS A 130 -42.03 -8.86 35.36
CA LYS A 130 -43.25 -8.96 36.18
C LYS A 130 -42.96 -9.67 37.50
N GLU A 131 -43.77 -9.38 38.52
CA GLU A 131 -43.71 -10.09 39.81
C GLU A 131 -43.97 -11.60 39.66
N SER A 132 -44.72 -12.00 38.64
CA SER A 132 -45.02 -13.40 38.33
C SER A 132 -43.94 -14.14 37.52
N ASP A 133 -42.84 -13.48 37.14
CA ASP A 133 -41.79 -14.12 36.36
C ASP A 133 -40.93 -15.02 37.27
N ASP A 134 -41.14 -16.32 37.17
CA ASP A 134 -40.26 -17.33 37.76
C ASP A 134 -38.90 -17.33 37.03
N ASN A 135 -37.79 -17.53 37.77
CA ASN A 135 -36.40 -17.53 37.28
C ASN A 135 -35.79 -16.17 36.89
N LYS A 136 -35.94 -15.15 37.75
CA LYS A 136 -35.22 -13.85 37.62
C LYS A 136 -33.69 -14.02 37.53
N ASP A 137 -33.12 -15.01 38.22
CA ASP A 137 -31.67 -15.27 38.23
C ASP A 137 -31.12 -15.66 36.84
N VAL A 138 -31.92 -16.30 35.99
CA VAL A 138 -31.50 -16.68 34.62
C VAL A 138 -31.30 -15.44 33.75
N LEU A 139 -32.02 -14.34 34.02
CA LEU A 139 -31.90 -13.11 33.26
C LEU A 139 -30.65 -12.30 33.63
N LEU A 140 -29.99 -12.63 34.74
CA LEU A 140 -28.67 -12.12 35.09
C LEU A 140 -27.53 -12.94 34.49
N ASP A 141 -27.84 -14.11 33.90
CA ASP A 141 -26.83 -14.94 33.27
C ASP A 141 -26.42 -14.34 31.91
N SER A 142 -25.18 -13.86 31.84
CA SER A 142 -24.58 -13.39 30.59
C SER A 142 -24.64 -14.43 29.48
N ALA A 143 -24.56 -15.74 29.79
CA ALA A 143 -24.60 -16.79 28.77
C ALA A 143 -25.97 -16.89 28.09
N TYR A 144 -27.06 -16.64 28.83
CA TYR A 144 -28.40 -16.56 28.26
C TYR A 144 -28.48 -15.43 27.22
N TRP A 145 -27.99 -14.24 27.57
CA TRP A 145 -28.02 -13.10 26.67
C TRP A 145 -27.06 -13.20 25.50
N LEU A 146 -25.89 -13.80 25.70
CA LEU A 146 -24.95 -14.10 24.62
C LEU A 146 -25.59 -15.01 23.56
N ASN A 147 -26.35 -16.03 24.01
CA ASN A 147 -27.11 -16.88 23.10
C ASN A 147 -28.28 -16.13 22.43
N ARG A 148 -29.06 -15.36 23.20
CA ARG A 148 -30.21 -14.60 22.69
C ARG A 148 -29.82 -13.53 21.68
N LEU A 149 -28.68 -12.88 21.88
CA LEU A 149 -28.15 -11.81 21.02
C LEU A 149 -27.14 -12.33 19.99
N SER A 150 -26.94 -13.66 19.89
CA SER A 150 -25.92 -14.28 19.05
C SER A 150 -25.99 -13.89 17.57
N ARG A 151 -27.18 -13.59 17.05
CA ARG A 151 -27.37 -13.11 15.66
C ARG A 151 -26.60 -11.83 15.36
N PHE A 152 -26.47 -10.95 16.35
CA PHE A 152 -25.75 -9.68 16.23
C PHE A 152 -24.25 -9.84 16.46
N LYS A 153 -23.80 -11.03 16.86
CA LYS A 153 -22.38 -11.37 17.12
C LYS A 153 -21.70 -10.43 18.14
N PRO A 154 -22.27 -10.27 19.35
CA PRO A 154 -21.57 -9.58 20.42
C PRO A 154 -20.31 -10.35 20.82
N VAL A 155 -19.25 -9.63 21.17
CA VAL A 155 -18.00 -10.19 21.70
C VAL A 155 -18.17 -10.54 23.17
N GLU A 156 -18.85 -9.68 23.91
CA GLU A 156 -19.10 -9.82 25.34
C GLU A 156 -20.50 -9.31 25.67
N VAL A 157 -21.15 -9.91 26.67
CA VAL A 157 -22.43 -9.44 27.19
C VAL A 157 -22.40 -9.41 28.71
N ASN A 158 -22.84 -8.30 29.29
CA ASN A 158 -22.95 -8.13 30.73
C ASN A 158 -24.40 -7.82 31.11
N ALA A 159 -24.99 -8.62 31.99
CA ALA A 159 -26.35 -8.45 32.48
C ALA A 159 -26.33 -8.10 33.97
N PHE A 160 -27.11 -7.10 34.36
CA PHE A 160 -27.17 -6.58 35.72
C PHE A 160 -28.53 -5.95 36.03
N TRP A 161 -28.80 -5.73 37.32
CA TRP A 161 -29.98 -5.01 37.75
C TRP A 161 -29.85 -3.51 37.49
N VAL A 162 -30.82 -2.95 36.77
CA VAL A 162 -31.00 -1.48 36.66
C VAL A 162 -31.89 -1.00 37.80
N GLU A 163 -33.01 -1.69 37.99
CA GLU A 163 -33.89 -1.56 39.14
C GLU A 163 -34.09 -2.95 39.74
N GLN A 164 -33.80 -3.08 41.03
CA GLN A 164 -33.74 -4.38 41.69
C GLN A 164 -35.08 -5.11 41.58
N ASP A 165 -35.04 -6.36 41.10
CA ASP A 165 -36.20 -7.24 40.89
C ASP A 165 -37.24 -6.75 39.88
N SER A 166 -37.00 -5.61 39.20
CA SER A 166 -37.93 -4.97 38.27
C SER A 166 -37.37 -4.80 36.87
N ILE A 167 -36.11 -4.42 36.69
CA ILE A 167 -35.52 -4.16 35.37
C ILE A 167 -34.11 -4.74 35.29
N VAL A 168 -33.90 -5.62 34.32
CA VAL A 168 -32.57 -6.11 33.95
C VAL A 168 -32.03 -5.28 32.78
N GLY A 169 -30.84 -4.72 32.95
CA GLY A 169 -30.07 -4.08 31.89
C GLY A 169 -29.01 -5.03 31.37
N VAL A 170 -28.81 -5.01 30.07
CA VAL A 170 -27.87 -5.86 29.36
C VAL A 170 -27.06 -4.99 28.42
N ILE A 171 -25.74 -5.06 28.54
CA ILE A 171 -24.82 -4.35 27.66
C ILE A 171 -24.08 -5.37 26.81
N ALA A 172 -24.31 -5.30 25.51
CA ALA A 172 -23.64 -6.10 24.50
C ALA A 172 -22.49 -5.28 23.91
N THR A 173 -21.25 -5.72 24.11
CA THR A 173 -20.05 -5.10 23.54
C THR A 173 -19.71 -5.78 22.22
N PHE A 174 -19.51 -4.99 21.17
CA PHE A 174 -19.16 -5.46 19.83
C PHE A 174 -17.69 -5.13 19.49
N ASP A 175 -17.20 -5.73 18.41
CA ASP A 175 -15.86 -5.47 17.90
C ASP A 175 -15.62 -3.98 17.66
N SER A 176 -14.39 -3.52 17.85
CA SER A 176 -14.03 -2.10 17.69
C SER A 176 -13.94 -1.63 16.23
N ASP A 177 -14.32 -2.47 15.27
CA ASP A 177 -14.24 -2.19 13.83
C ASP A 177 -15.59 -1.77 13.23
N TRP A 178 -15.65 -1.61 11.91
CA TRP A 178 -16.90 -1.26 11.22
C TRP A 178 -17.91 -2.42 11.18
N GLY A 179 -17.45 -3.67 11.39
CA GLY A 179 -18.32 -4.82 11.56
C GLY A 179 -19.10 -4.70 12.88
N GLY A 180 -18.43 -4.35 13.97
CA GLY A 180 -19.11 -4.11 15.25
C GLY A 180 -20.08 -2.92 15.21
N PHE A 181 -19.77 -1.87 14.46
CA PHE A 181 -20.72 -0.77 14.22
C PHE A 181 -21.99 -1.25 13.50
N ALA A 182 -21.81 -2.08 12.46
CA ALA A 182 -22.92 -2.67 11.72
C ALA A 182 -23.77 -3.56 12.63
N SER A 183 -23.15 -4.39 13.46
CA SER A 183 -23.82 -5.22 14.47
C SER A 183 -24.64 -4.41 15.49
N ALA A 184 -24.05 -3.35 16.06
CA ALA A 184 -24.74 -2.50 17.02
C ALA A 184 -25.93 -1.76 16.38
N THR A 185 -25.78 -1.31 15.14
CA THR A 185 -26.84 -0.64 14.38
C THR A 185 -27.94 -1.62 13.95
N GLU A 186 -27.59 -2.87 13.62
CA GLU A 186 -28.55 -3.93 13.30
C GLU A 186 -29.41 -4.28 14.52
N LEU A 187 -28.81 -4.37 15.71
CA LEU A 187 -29.54 -4.52 16.96
C LEU A 187 -30.55 -3.38 17.15
N GLU A 188 -30.11 -2.12 17.06
CA GLU A 188 -30.98 -0.95 17.21
C GLU A 188 -32.17 -1.00 16.24
N LYS A 189 -31.91 -1.30 14.95
CA LYS A 189 -32.95 -1.38 13.92
C LYS A 189 -33.95 -2.50 14.14
N GLU A 190 -33.50 -3.66 14.60
CA GLU A 190 -34.40 -4.78 14.89
C GLU A 190 -35.40 -4.39 15.99
N PHE A 191 -34.90 -3.83 17.10
CA PHE A 191 -35.77 -3.36 18.17
C PHE A 191 -36.67 -2.20 17.73
N GLU A 192 -36.18 -1.30 16.88
CA GLU A 192 -37.01 -0.24 16.28
C GLU A 192 -38.14 -0.81 15.42
N ASN A 193 -37.86 -1.83 14.58
CA ASN A 193 -38.88 -2.49 13.76
C ASN A 193 -39.95 -3.23 14.58
N GLU A 194 -39.58 -3.73 15.76
CA GLU A 194 -40.51 -4.35 16.72
C GLU A 194 -41.27 -3.31 17.59
N GLY A 195 -41.01 -2.00 17.40
CA GLY A 195 -41.58 -0.93 18.22
C GLY A 195 -41.09 -0.97 19.66
N CYS A 196 -39.83 -1.35 19.85
CA CYS A 196 -39.13 -1.57 21.12
C CYS A 196 -37.84 -0.73 21.21
N SER A 197 -37.80 0.44 20.57
CA SER A 197 -36.62 1.31 20.61
C SER A 197 -36.50 2.04 21.95
N LYS A 198 -35.40 2.80 22.11
CA LYS A 198 -35.23 3.74 23.24
C LYS A 198 -36.42 4.68 23.39
N LYS A 199 -37.01 5.14 22.28
CA LYS A 199 -38.14 6.06 22.32
C LYS A 199 -39.36 5.40 22.96
N GLU A 200 -39.73 4.20 22.53
CA GLU A 200 -40.85 3.47 23.13
C GLU A 200 -40.57 3.07 24.57
N TRP A 201 -39.29 2.83 24.93
CA TRP A 201 -38.90 2.61 26.33
C TRP A 201 -39.18 3.84 27.20
N THR A 202 -38.84 5.04 26.71
CA THR A 202 -39.05 6.30 27.44
C THR A 202 -40.50 6.75 27.49
N GLU A 203 -41.30 6.41 26.48
CA GLU A 203 -42.72 6.77 26.39
C GLU A 203 -43.64 5.70 27.02
N ARG A 204 -43.07 4.59 27.52
CA ARG A 204 -43.85 3.46 28.05
C ARG A 204 -44.68 3.89 29.27
N ARG A 205 -45.84 3.26 29.39
CA ARG A 205 -46.66 3.30 30.62
C ARG A 205 -46.36 2.07 31.48
N GLU A 206 -46.57 2.16 32.78
CA GLU A 206 -46.30 1.07 33.75
C GLU A 206 -47.09 -0.22 33.44
N ASP A 207 -48.19 -0.13 32.71
CA ASP A 207 -49.04 -1.26 32.29
C ASP A 207 -48.64 -1.89 30.93
N SER A 208 -47.49 -1.51 30.37
CA SER A 208 -47.02 -2.02 29.08
C SER A 208 -46.60 -3.49 29.12
N GLU A 209 -46.58 -4.15 27.95
CA GLU A 209 -46.09 -5.52 27.81
C GLU A 209 -44.63 -5.67 28.29
N SER A 210 -44.33 -6.80 28.93
CA SER A 210 -42.97 -7.20 29.33
C SER A 210 -42.15 -7.64 28.13
N LYS A 211 -41.85 -6.69 27.24
CA LYS A 211 -40.97 -6.87 26.11
C LYS A 211 -39.62 -6.21 26.39
N ALA A 212 -38.57 -6.78 25.83
CA ALA A 212 -37.25 -6.16 25.90
C ALA A 212 -37.18 -4.98 24.91
N TYR A 213 -36.46 -3.94 25.30
CA TYR A 213 -36.21 -2.75 24.49
C TYR A 213 -34.72 -2.64 24.23
N GLY A 214 -34.32 -2.15 23.05
CA GLY A 214 -32.91 -2.11 22.69
C GLY A 214 -32.53 -0.97 21.77
N TRP A 215 -31.29 -0.48 21.92
CA TRP A 215 -30.72 0.59 21.11
C TRP A 215 -29.19 0.59 21.15
N CYS A 216 -28.57 1.36 20.26
CA CYS A 216 -27.12 1.58 20.26
C CYS A 216 -26.74 2.65 21.30
N ALA A 217 -25.71 2.41 22.11
CA ALA A 217 -25.31 3.30 23.19
C ALA A 217 -24.74 4.63 22.68
N ARG A 218 -25.31 5.75 23.12
CA ARG A 218 -24.89 7.11 22.73
C ARG A 218 -24.46 7.95 23.93
N ALA A 219 -24.06 9.19 23.66
CA ALA A 219 -23.63 10.14 24.69
C ALA A 219 -24.65 10.33 25.83
N GLU A 220 -25.94 10.30 25.53
CA GLU A 220 -26.99 10.40 26.57
C GLU A 220 -26.96 9.22 27.54
N ASP A 221 -26.74 8.00 27.03
CA ASP A 221 -26.71 6.78 27.84
C ASP A 221 -25.43 6.73 28.69
N TYR A 222 -24.30 7.11 28.09
CA TYR A 222 -23.01 7.23 28.78
C TYR A 222 -23.06 8.22 29.95
N ASN A 223 -23.73 9.35 29.76
CA ASN A 223 -23.88 10.39 30.78
C ASN A 223 -25.10 10.19 31.69
N SER A 224 -25.84 9.09 31.52
CA SER A 224 -27.03 8.82 32.32
C SER A 224 -26.66 8.47 33.77
N ALA A 225 -27.50 8.88 34.71
CA ALA A 225 -27.36 8.44 36.10
C ALA A 225 -27.88 7.00 36.23
N GLY A 226 -27.12 6.15 36.93
CA GLY A 226 -27.50 4.77 37.23
C GLY A 226 -26.52 3.73 36.68
N PRO A 227 -26.84 2.43 36.84
CA PRO A 227 -25.91 1.35 36.53
C PRO A 227 -25.46 1.30 35.07
N ILE A 228 -26.33 1.68 34.12
CA ILE A 228 -26.01 1.71 32.69
C ILE A 228 -24.93 2.74 32.38
N GLY A 229 -25.13 4.01 32.73
CA GLY A 229 -24.14 5.06 32.48
C GLY A 229 -22.83 4.82 33.22
N GLN A 230 -22.89 4.28 34.45
CA GLN A 230 -21.68 3.90 35.20
C GLN A 230 -20.88 2.83 34.45
N TYR A 231 -21.52 1.74 34.01
CA TYR A 231 -20.82 0.70 33.24
C TYR A 231 -20.22 1.24 31.93
N LEU A 232 -21.00 2.03 31.18
CA LEU A 232 -20.56 2.60 29.90
C LEU A 232 -19.36 3.53 30.09
N SER A 233 -19.30 4.28 31.19
CA SER A 233 -18.17 5.17 31.50
C SER A 233 -16.93 4.46 32.03
N ASP A 234 -17.10 3.33 32.71
CA ASP A 234 -15.99 2.50 33.20
C ASP A 234 -15.29 1.74 32.06
N VAL A 235 -16.05 1.25 31.08
CA VAL A 235 -15.53 0.35 30.02
C VAL A 235 -15.36 1.05 28.67
N GLY A 236 -16.16 2.08 28.39
CA GLY A 236 -16.22 2.76 27.09
C GLY A 236 -15.72 4.21 27.13
N LYS A 237 -15.58 4.79 25.94
CA LYS A 237 -15.27 6.21 25.72
C LYS A 237 -16.18 6.80 24.66
N LEU A 238 -16.52 8.08 24.77
CA LEU A 238 -17.27 8.78 23.73
C LEU A 238 -16.39 9.08 22.52
N ARG A 239 -16.89 8.74 21.34
CA ARG A 239 -16.22 8.95 20.04
C ARG A 239 -17.25 9.28 18.97
N THR A 240 -16.85 10.07 17.97
CA THR A 240 -17.61 10.21 16.73
C THR A 240 -17.15 9.19 15.68
N VAL A 241 -18.02 8.91 14.70
CA VAL A 241 -17.67 8.11 13.51
C VAL A 241 -16.48 8.73 12.76
N SER A 242 -16.40 10.06 12.73
CA SER A 242 -15.30 10.81 12.11
C SER A 242 -13.97 10.54 12.82
N ASP A 243 -13.94 10.63 14.16
CA ASP A 243 -12.73 10.38 14.94
C ASP A 243 -12.18 8.98 14.70
N ILE A 244 -13.04 7.97 14.75
CA ILE A 244 -12.67 6.56 14.56
C ILE A 244 -12.17 6.33 13.13
N SER A 245 -12.81 6.95 12.14
CA SER A 245 -12.39 6.87 10.73
C SER A 245 -11.01 7.49 10.52
N GLN A 246 -10.77 8.66 11.12
CA GLN A 246 -9.53 9.40 10.95
C GLN A 246 -8.35 8.70 11.63
N GLU A 247 -8.53 8.19 12.86
CA GLU A 247 -7.51 7.41 13.59
C GLU A 247 -7.11 6.17 12.79
N LYS A 248 -8.08 5.42 12.26
CA LYS A 248 -7.80 4.24 11.42
C LYS A 248 -7.05 4.58 10.13
N GLU A 249 -7.35 5.72 9.52
CA GLU A 249 -6.63 6.21 8.34
C GLU A 249 -5.19 6.63 8.69
N GLN A 250 -4.99 7.28 9.84
CA GLN A 250 -3.66 7.64 10.33
C GLN A 250 -2.81 6.39 10.61
N ASP A 251 -3.35 5.40 11.29
CA ASP A 251 -2.67 4.12 11.55
C ASP A 251 -2.27 3.42 10.26
N ARG A 252 -3.18 3.38 9.28
CA ARG A 252 -2.89 2.84 7.94
C ARG A 252 -1.74 3.59 7.28
N ASN A 253 -1.75 4.92 7.33
CA ASN A 253 -0.69 5.75 6.75
C ASN A 253 0.66 5.50 7.42
N ILE A 254 0.70 5.37 8.75
CA ILE A 254 1.93 5.03 9.49
C ILE A 254 2.51 3.70 9.02
N VAL A 255 1.65 2.68 8.82
CA VAL A 255 2.10 1.38 8.30
C VAL A 255 2.61 1.51 6.86
N LEU A 256 1.92 2.25 6.00
CA LEU A 256 2.34 2.48 4.61
C LEU A 256 3.68 3.21 4.53
N ASP A 257 3.92 4.21 5.38
CA ASP A 257 5.18 4.94 5.44
C ASP A 257 6.33 4.03 5.89
N LYS A 258 6.10 3.19 6.90
CA LYS A 258 7.09 2.18 7.33
C LYS A 258 7.44 1.22 6.20
N LEU A 259 6.44 0.69 5.49
CA LEU A 259 6.66 -0.22 4.37
C LEU A 259 7.40 0.47 3.20
N SER A 260 7.04 1.72 2.89
CA SER A 260 7.71 2.52 1.85
C SER A 260 9.18 2.73 2.18
N ASN A 261 9.50 3.03 3.44
CA ASN A 261 10.88 3.15 3.90
C ASN A 261 11.66 1.83 3.76
N ILE A 262 11.04 0.70 4.09
CA ILE A 262 11.67 -0.63 3.92
C ILE A 262 11.97 -0.90 2.44
N ILE A 263 11.03 -0.61 1.54
CA ILE A 263 11.23 -0.77 0.09
C ILE A 263 12.39 0.11 -0.38
N ALA A 264 12.45 1.37 0.06
CA ALA A 264 13.52 2.30 -0.30
C ALA A 264 14.90 1.79 0.15
N MET A 265 15.03 1.33 1.40
CA MET A 265 16.29 0.75 1.90
C MET A 265 16.68 -0.52 1.15
N THR A 266 15.71 -1.41 0.89
CA THR A 266 15.97 -2.66 0.17
C THR A 266 16.44 -2.40 -1.26
N ASN A 267 15.85 -1.42 -1.94
CA ASN A 267 16.29 -1.01 -3.27
C ASN A 267 17.70 -0.42 -3.26
N GLU A 268 18.02 0.40 -2.24
CA GLU A 268 19.37 0.96 -2.09
C GLU A 268 20.41 -0.15 -1.91
N ASP A 269 20.12 -1.15 -1.07
CA ASP A 269 21.01 -2.28 -0.83
C ASP A 269 21.16 -3.16 -2.09
N LEU A 270 20.07 -3.37 -2.84
CA LEU A 270 20.11 -4.06 -4.12
C LEU A 270 21.04 -3.33 -5.11
N SER A 271 20.93 -2.00 -5.22
CA SER A 271 21.82 -1.20 -6.07
C SER A 271 23.29 -1.31 -5.63
N LYS A 272 23.57 -1.32 -4.33
CA LYS A 272 24.94 -1.51 -3.80
C LYS A 272 25.51 -2.88 -4.19
N VAL A 273 24.71 -3.93 -4.04
CA VAL A 273 25.13 -5.30 -4.41
C VAL A 273 25.38 -5.39 -5.90
N GLN A 274 24.47 -4.90 -6.74
CA GLN A 274 24.62 -4.89 -8.19
C GLN A 274 25.87 -4.12 -8.64
N TYR A 275 26.14 -2.95 -8.04
CA TYR A 275 27.37 -2.20 -8.28
C TYR A 275 28.62 -3.01 -7.93
N SER A 276 28.65 -3.66 -6.76
CA SER A 276 29.78 -4.48 -6.32
C SER A 276 30.02 -5.68 -7.24
N TYR A 277 28.94 -6.32 -7.71
CA TYR A 277 28.98 -7.41 -8.67
C TYR A 277 29.59 -6.96 -10.00
N ASN A 278 29.07 -5.87 -10.58
CA ASN A 278 29.57 -5.31 -11.83
C ASN A 278 31.05 -4.94 -11.74
N LYS A 279 31.48 -4.33 -10.63
CA LYS A 279 32.89 -4.00 -10.37
C LYS A 279 33.77 -5.25 -10.33
N THR A 280 33.32 -6.32 -9.69
CA THR A 280 34.04 -7.59 -9.59
C THR A 280 34.11 -8.30 -10.94
N ALA A 281 33.01 -8.31 -11.69
CA ALA A 281 32.92 -8.89 -13.03
C ALA A 281 33.91 -8.20 -14.01
N MET A 282 33.96 -6.86 -14.02
CA MET A 282 34.93 -6.12 -14.84
C MET A 282 36.39 -6.41 -14.45
N SER A 283 36.67 -6.48 -13.15
CA SER A 283 38.01 -6.80 -12.65
C SER A 283 38.44 -8.21 -13.08
N LEU A 284 37.53 -9.18 -13.01
CA LEU A 284 37.76 -10.54 -13.47
C LEU A 284 38.01 -10.60 -14.99
N GLN A 285 37.20 -9.89 -15.78
CA GLN A 285 37.37 -9.83 -17.23
C GLN A 285 38.77 -9.29 -17.60
N LYS A 286 39.23 -8.23 -16.93
CA LYS A 286 40.57 -7.67 -17.13
C LYS A 286 41.68 -8.69 -16.84
N VAL A 287 41.60 -9.41 -15.71
CA VAL A 287 42.58 -10.45 -15.36
C VAL A 287 42.56 -11.60 -16.37
N LEU A 288 41.38 -11.99 -16.86
CA LEU A 288 41.24 -13.00 -17.91
C LEU A 288 41.88 -12.56 -19.23
N GLU A 289 41.75 -11.29 -19.61
CA GLU A 289 42.41 -10.74 -20.80
C GLU A 289 43.94 -10.70 -20.65
N GLU A 290 44.44 -10.26 -19.49
CA GLU A 290 45.87 -10.28 -19.17
C GLU A 290 46.43 -11.71 -19.23
N LYS A 291 45.71 -12.68 -18.66
CA LYS A 291 46.06 -14.11 -18.74
C LYS A 291 46.10 -14.60 -20.19
N LYS A 292 45.10 -14.26 -21.02
CA LYS A 292 45.08 -14.60 -22.46
C LYS A 292 46.24 -13.96 -23.22
N LYS A 293 46.62 -12.73 -22.88
CA LYS A 293 47.76 -12.03 -23.49
C LYS A 293 49.09 -12.72 -23.14
N LEU A 294 49.29 -13.09 -21.87
CA LEU A 294 50.48 -13.80 -21.42
C LEU A 294 50.59 -15.20 -22.03
N ALA A 295 49.47 -15.94 -22.12
CA ALA A 295 49.45 -17.25 -22.77
C ALA A 295 49.85 -17.16 -24.26
N ARG A 296 49.35 -16.15 -24.97
CA ARG A 296 49.74 -15.89 -26.36
C ARG A 296 51.22 -15.56 -26.51
N SER A 297 51.79 -14.74 -25.62
CA SER A 297 53.22 -14.38 -25.69
C SER A 297 54.15 -15.55 -25.35
N LEU A 298 53.75 -16.43 -24.42
CA LEU A 298 54.47 -17.69 -24.14
C LEU A 298 54.42 -18.64 -25.34
N CYS A 299 53.24 -18.86 -25.92
CA CYS A 299 53.11 -19.70 -27.11
C CYS A 299 53.93 -19.18 -28.29
N ARG A 300 53.99 -17.85 -28.47
CA ARG A 300 54.82 -17.22 -29.51
C ARG A 300 56.31 -17.44 -29.26
N ARG A 301 56.80 -17.21 -28.03
CA ARG A 301 58.21 -17.47 -27.68
C ARG A 301 58.60 -18.92 -27.89
N ASN A 302 57.79 -19.87 -27.42
CA ASN A 302 58.07 -21.29 -27.61
C ASN A 302 58.14 -21.69 -29.10
N LYS A 303 57.41 -21.01 -29.98
CA LYS A 303 57.50 -21.23 -31.44
C LYS A 303 58.77 -20.63 -32.04
N GLU A 304 59.21 -19.48 -31.56
CA GLU A 304 60.48 -18.84 -31.96
C GLU A 304 61.66 -19.70 -31.51
N ASP A 305 61.69 -20.11 -30.24
CA ASP A 305 62.73 -20.98 -29.68
C ASP A 305 62.81 -22.33 -30.44
N ALA A 306 61.67 -22.91 -30.83
CA ALA A 306 61.63 -24.13 -31.63
C ALA A 306 62.11 -23.92 -33.09
N ALA A 307 61.88 -22.74 -33.67
CA ALA A 307 62.33 -22.40 -35.02
C ALA A 307 63.83 -22.11 -35.06
N ASP A 308 64.38 -21.45 -34.04
CA ASP A 308 65.81 -21.20 -33.89
C ASP A 308 66.58 -22.53 -33.72
N VAL A 309 66.07 -23.44 -32.89
CA VAL A 309 66.65 -24.80 -32.74
C VAL A 309 66.61 -25.60 -34.05
N ALA A 310 65.53 -25.49 -34.83
CA ALA A 310 65.42 -26.14 -36.14
C ALA A 310 66.31 -25.49 -37.22
N SER A 311 66.62 -24.20 -37.09
CA SER A 311 67.57 -23.49 -37.95
C SER A 311 69.03 -23.80 -37.62
N GLU A 312 69.33 -24.13 -36.36
CA GLU A 312 70.69 -24.43 -35.89
C GLU A 312 71.09 -25.90 -36.17
N TYR A 313 70.11 -26.78 -36.38
CA TYR A 313 70.29 -28.17 -36.81
C TYR A 313 69.32 -28.53 -37.95
N PRO A 314 69.58 -28.13 -39.20
CA PRO A 314 68.81 -28.62 -40.34
C PRO A 314 69.02 -30.12 -40.47
N GLU A 315 67.95 -30.91 -40.42
CA GLU A 315 68.02 -32.35 -40.76
C GLU A 315 68.48 -32.48 -42.21
N ASP A 316 69.65 -33.10 -42.41
CA ASP A 316 70.19 -33.42 -43.73
C ASP A 316 69.23 -34.39 -44.43
N PRO A 317 68.70 -34.05 -45.62
CA PRO A 317 67.86 -34.98 -46.37
C PRO A 317 68.72 -36.13 -46.88
N SER A 318 68.52 -37.32 -46.31
CA SER A 318 69.04 -38.59 -46.84
C SER A 318 68.26 -39.06 -48.06
#